data_AF-A0A1I2LCM0-F1
#
_entry.id   AF-A0A1I2LCM0-F1
#
_cell.length_a   1.000
_cell.length_b   1.000
_cell.length_c   1.000
_cell.angle_alpha   90.00
_cell.angle_beta   90.00
_cell.angle_gamma   90.00
#
_symmetry.space_group_name_H-M   'P 1'
#
loop_
_entity.id
_entity.type
_entity.pdbx_description
1 polymer ?
#
loop_
_entity_poly.entity_id
_entity_poly.type
_entity_poly.pdbx_seq_one_letter_code
_entity_poly.pdbx_strand_id
1 'polypeptide(L)'
;MAMEQRGAALNMIKPPVRRRNSAEDTRRKVLDVVLQTVIEIGYYKASSNEIARRAGVTWGTIQHLFGSRDQLMLDVVNYVAGKMEASVGAARVDGGTLEERLENILDVLAETYEGDVYLVQMQILLELSANPRMSALAERVIDRENGGTFDRLAQPLVAKAIGDVAADPDLVYYVFLALRGFLISSAFTRRIAKLPEGALNKPMGRTGVHAAAVQRRLLIQGVAATIRAEAQKRGMKVT
;
A
#
# COMPACT_ATOMS: atom_id res chain seq x y z
N MET A 1 -14.73 55.55 -50.23
CA MET A 1 -13.80 56.27 -49.34
C MET A 1 -14.18 55.85 -47.93
N ALA A 2 -13.53 54.86 -47.30
CA ALA A 2 -12.20 54.94 -46.65
C ALA A 2 -12.21 56.05 -45.59
N MET A 3 -11.96 55.89 -44.29
CA MET A 3 -11.31 54.90 -43.43
C MET A 3 -11.95 55.05 -42.03
N GLU A 4 -11.95 53.99 -41.21
CA GLU A 4 -11.45 54.02 -39.82
C GLU A 4 -11.75 52.69 -39.10
N GLN A 5 -10.79 51.78 -39.18
CA GLN A 5 -10.57 50.76 -38.16
C GLN A 5 -9.54 51.32 -37.18
N ARG A 6 -9.81 51.29 -35.86
CA ARG A 6 -8.85 50.92 -34.79
C ARG A 6 -9.40 51.09 -33.37
N GLY A 7 -9.11 50.07 -32.54
CA GLY A 7 -9.10 50.13 -31.07
C GLY A 7 -10.43 49.80 -30.40
N ALA A 8 -10.54 48.96 -29.37
CA ALA A 8 -9.58 48.11 -28.68
C ALA A 8 -10.42 47.05 -27.93
N ALA A 9 -10.23 45.77 -28.24
CA ALA A 9 -10.75 44.68 -27.42
C ALA A 9 -9.91 44.63 -26.14
N LEU A 10 -10.47 45.12 -25.03
CA LEU A 10 -9.88 45.02 -23.70
C LEU A 10 -9.88 43.55 -23.24
N ASN A 11 -8.72 42.92 -23.43
CA ASN A 11 -8.12 41.85 -22.65
C ASN A 11 -8.99 41.23 -21.53
N MET A 12 -9.64 40.10 -21.83
CA MET A 12 -9.93 39.08 -20.82
C MET A 12 -8.72 38.16 -20.67
N ILE A 13 -7.71 38.57 -19.89
CA ILE A 13 -6.75 37.61 -19.34
C ILE A 13 -7.44 36.91 -18.17
N LYS A 14 -8.14 35.81 -18.45
CA LYS A 14 -8.44 34.82 -17.41
C LYS A 14 -7.11 34.18 -16.99
N PRO A 15 -6.76 34.12 -15.69
CA PRO A 15 -5.53 33.46 -15.25
C PRO A 15 -5.58 31.97 -15.63
N PRO A 16 -4.45 31.34 -15.99
CA PRO A 16 -4.45 29.97 -16.48
C PRO A 16 -4.71 29.01 -15.33
N VAL A 17 -5.86 28.35 -15.33
CA VAL A 17 -6.26 27.26 -14.42
C VAL A 17 -5.48 25.95 -14.72
N ARG A 18 -4.26 26.02 -15.26
CA ARG A 18 -3.58 24.87 -15.90
C ARG A 18 -2.29 24.36 -15.21
N ARG A 19 -1.84 24.97 -14.11
CA ARG A 19 -0.58 24.58 -13.43
C ARG A 19 -0.73 23.50 -12.35
N ARG A 20 -1.84 23.48 -11.60
CA ARG A 20 -1.99 22.58 -10.43
C ARG A 20 -2.14 21.11 -10.84
N ASN A 21 -2.97 20.83 -11.84
CA ASN A 21 -3.18 19.47 -12.35
C ASN A 21 -1.88 18.89 -12.94
N SER A 22 -1.10 19.69 -13.68
CA SER A 22 0.18 19.24 -14.27
C SER A 22 1.25 18.87 -13.23
N ALA A 23 1.32 19.59 -12.11
CA ALA A 23 2.29 19.30 -11.05
C ALA A 23 1.93 18.02 -10.28
N GLU A 24 0.65 17.83 -9.95
CA GLU A 24 0.17 16.61 -9.30
C GLU A 24 0.29 15.37 -10.19
N ASP A 25 -0.03 15.51 -11.48
CA ASP A 25 0.15 14.43 -12.47
C ASP A 25 1.63 14.04 -12.61
N THR A 26 2.52 15.04 -12.67
CA THR A 26 3.97 14.81 -12.69
C THR A 26 4.44 14.13 -11.41
N ARG A 27 3.91 14.55 -10.24
CA ARG A 27 4.23 13.95 -8.95
C ARG A 27 3.83 12.47 -8.94
N ARG A 28 2.60 12.13 -9.34
CA ARG A 28 2.13 10.73 -9.45
C ARG A 28 2.99 9.91 -10.39
N LYS A 29 3.30 10.45 -11.58
CA LYS A 29 4.16 9.80 -12.56
C LYS A 29 5.54 9.47 -11.99
N VAL A 30 6.17 10.41 -11.27
CA VAL A 30 7.48 10.16 -10.64
C VAL A 30 7.37 9.05 -9.59
N LEU A 31 6.33 9.05 -8.76
CA LEU A 31 6.12 8.01 -7.74
C LEU A 31 5.94 6.62 -8.37
N ASP A 32 5.15 6.49 -9.43
CA ASP A 32 4.98 5.24 -10.17
C ASP A 32 6.32 4.78 -10.82
N VAL A 33 7.09 5.72 -11.38
CA VAL A 33 8.42 5.42 -11.94
C VAL A 33 9.39 4.92 -10.88
N VAL A 34 9.39 5.50 -9.68
CA VAL A 34 10.24 5.01 -8.59
C VAL A 34 9.88 3.57 -8.24
N LEU A 35 8.59 3.25 -8.08
CA LEU A 35 8.12 1.89 -7.81
C LEU A 35 8.61 0.90 -8.87
N GLN A 36 8.36 1.19 -10.15
CA GLN A 36 8.77 0.29 -11.24
C GLN A 36 10.29 0.14 -11.32
N THR A 37 11.03 1.21 -11.11
CA THR A 37 12.50 1.15 -11.09
C THR A 37 13.00 0.24 -9.97
N VAL A 38 12.45 0.36 -8.76
CA VAL A 38 12.86 -0.50 -7.65
C VAL A 38 12.45 -1.97 -7.87
N ILE A 39 11.28 -2.22 -8.46
CA ILE A 39 10.83 -3.57 -8.83
C ILE A 39 11.79 -4.23 -9.83
N GLU A 40 12.16 -3.49 -10.88
CA GLU A 40 12.96 -4.02 -11.99
C GLU A 40 14.44 -4.22 -11.64
N ILE A 41 15.08 -3.21 -11.03
CA ILE A 41 16.54 -3.21 -10.84
C ILE A 41 16.97 -3.22 -9.37
N GLY A 42 16.01 -3.20 -8.44
CA GLY A 42 16.26 -3.20 -6.99
C GLY A 42 16.55 -1.81 -6.41
N TYR A 43 16.35 -1.68 -5.10
CA TYR A 43 16.42 -0.40 -4.38
C TYR A 43 17.76 0.32 -4.54
N TYR A 44 18.88 -0.41 -4.38
CA TYR A 44 20.21 0.19 -4.44
C TYR A 44 20.59 0.68 -5.85
N LYS A 45 20.13 0.00 -6.92
CA LYS A 45 20.41 0.42 -8.30
C LYS A 45 19.47 1.54 -8.78
N ALA A 46 18.32 1.73 -8.13
CA ALA A 46 17.37 2.81 -8.38
C ALA A 46 17.89 4.17 -7.87
N SER A 47 18.98 4.65 -8.48
CA SER A 47 19.62 5.93 -8.15
C SER A 47 18.73 7.13 -8.53
N SER A 48 18.98 8.29 -7.91
CA SER A 48 18.30 9.54 -8.27
C SER A 48 18.40 9.89 -9.76
N ASN A 49 19.56 9.66 -10.37
CA ASN A 49 19.78 9.90 -11.79
C ASN A 49 18.98 8.92 -12.66
N GLU A 50 18.94 7.64 -12.27
CA GLU A 50 18.18 6.63 -13.01
C GLU A 50 16.66 6.88 -12.92
N ILE A 51 16.17 7.25 -11.74
CA ILE A 51 14.77 7.65 -11.53
C ILE A 51 14.43 8.86 -12.40
N ALA A 52 15.27 9.90 -12.39
CA ALA A 52 15.08 11.10 -13.19
C ALA A 52 15.04 10.77 -14.69
N ARG A 53 16.00 9.98 -15.17
CA ARG A 53 16.08 9.50 -16.56
C ARG A 53 14.81 8.76 -16.98
N ARG A 54 14.34 7.81 -16.17
CA ARG A 54 13.12 7.03 -16.45
C ARG A 54 11.84 7.88 -16.38
N ALA A 55 11.79 8.86 -15.49
CA ALA A 55 10.66 9.78 -15.38
C ALA A 55 10.58 10.79 -16.54
N GLY A 56 11.68 10.96 -17.27
CA GLY A 56 11.81 11.93 -18.36
C GLY A 56 11.95 13.37 -17.84
N VAL A 57 12.54 13.55 -16.65
CA VAL A 57 12.75 14.86 -16.01
C VAL A 57 14.17 14.95 -15.44
N THR A 58 14.58 16.14 -15.00
CA THR A 58 15.87 16.32 -14.32
C THR A 58 15.76 15.99 -12.83
N TRP A 59 16.89 15.62 -12.19
CA TRP A 59 16.93 15.47 -10.73
C TRP A 59 16.51 16.76 -10.00
N GLY A 60 16.91 17.93 -10.51
CA GLY A 60 16.48 19.21 -9.95
C GLY A 60 14.95 19.40 -9.97
N THR A 61 14.26 18.88 -10.99
CA THR A 61 12.78 18.89 -11.05
C THR A 61 12.19 18.01 -9.95
N ILE A 62 12.76 16.82 -9.72
CA ILE A 62 12.32 15.92 -8.65
C ILE A 62 12.61 16.53 -7.27
N GLN A 63 13.78 17.14 -7.06
CA GLN A 63 14.07 17.86 -5.81
C GLN A 63 13.10 19.01 -5.57
N HIS A 64 12.66 19.72 -6.62
CA HIS A 64 11.65 20.75 -6.46
C HIS A 64 10.30 20.18 -5.99
N LEU A 65 9.91 19.00 -6.47
CA LEU A 65 8.64 18.35 -6.13
C LEU A 65 8.64 17.63 -4.77
N PHE A 66 9.78 17.06 -4.38
CA PHE A 66 9.88 16.13 -3.25
C PHE A 66 10.95 16.53 -2.22
N GLY A 67 11.80 17.51 -2.50
CA GLY A 67 12.88 17.96 -1.63
C GLY A 67 14.13 17.07 -1.70
N SER A 68 14.07 15.88 -1.12
CA SER A 68 15.22 14.96 -1.01
C SER A 68 14.91 13.56 -1.53
N ARG A 69 15.95 12.74 -1.69
CA ARG A 69 15.79 11.33 -2.05
C ARG A 69 15.00 10.56 -0.98
N ASP A 70 15.30 10.80 0.28
CA ASP A 70 14.62 10.14 1.40
C ASP A 70 13.15 10.56 1.48
N GLN A 71 12.86 11.85 1.27
CA GLN A 71 11.49 12.34 1.22
C GLN A 71 10.72 11.80 0.00
N LEU A 72 11.36 11.70 -1.18
CA LEU A 72 10.76 11.03 -2.34
C LEU A 72 10.40 9.58 -2.02
N MET A 73 11.30 8.85 -1.35
CA MET A 73 11.06 7.45 -0.97
C MET A 73 9.94 7.32 0.07
N LEU A 74 9.88 8.21 1.05
CA LEU A 74 8.78 8.28 2.01
C LEU A 74 7.45 8.61 1.32
N ASP A 75 7.46 9.53 0.35
CA ASP A 75 6.29 9.87 -0.43
C ASP A 75 5.79 8.69 -1.29
N VAL A 76 6.70 7.83 -1.77
CA VAL A 76 6.34 6.55 -2.41
C VAL A 76 5.64 5.61 -1.44
N VAL A 77 6.15 5.46 -0.22
CA VAL A 77 5.51 4.63 0.82
C VAL A 77 4.09 5.12 1.12
N ASN A 78 3.92 6.43 1.28
CA ASN A 78 2.63 7.06 1.54
C ASN A 78 1.67 6.93 0.36
N TYR A 79 2.20 7.05 -0.87
CA TYR A 79 1.41 6.87 -2.08
C TYR A 79 0.88 5.45 -2.23
N VAL A 80 1.72 4.44 -1.93
CA VAL A 80 1.29 3.04 -1.90
C VAL A 80 0.25 2.83 -0.81
N ALA A 81 0.49 3.31 0.41
CA ALA A 81 -0.47 3.19 1.51
C ALA A 81 -1.83 3.81 1.17
N GLY A 82 -1.85 5.00 0.55
CA GLY A 82 -3.09 5.64 0.10
C GLY A 82 -3.85 4.85 -0.98
N LYS A 83 -3.14 4.19 -1.90
CA LYS A 83 -3.77 3.27 -2.87
C LYS A 83 -4.40 2.06 -2.17
N MET A 84 -3.71 1.50 -1.18
CA MET A 84 -4.22 0.39 -0.37
C MET A 84 -5.48 0.80 0.40
N GLU A 85 -5.46 2.00 1.01
CA GLU A 85 -6.61 2.57 1.73
C GLU A 85 -7.82 2.76 0.82
N ALA A 86 -7.61 3.29 -0.38
CA ALA A 86 -8.68 3.43 -1.35
C ALA A 86 -9.27 2.08 -1.80
N SER A 87 -8.41 1.08 -2.06
CA SER A 87 -8.85 -0.27 -2.47
C SER A 87 -9.69 -0.94 -1.37
N VAL A 88 -9.17 -0.97 -0.15
CA VAL A 88 -9.84 -1.57 1.01
C VAL A 88 -11.14 -0.85 1.38
N GLY A 89 -11.15 0.48 1.30
CA GLY A 89 -12.36 1.28 1.56
C GLY A 89 -13.50 0.95 0.58
N ALA A 90 -13.17 0.73 -0.70
CA ALA A 90 -14.13 0.39 -1.75
C ALA A 90 -14.55 -1.08 -1.77
N ALA A 91 -13.78 -1.96 -1.12
CA ALA A 91 -14.05 -3.40 -1.10
C ALA A 91 -15.39 -3.74 -0.44
N ARG A 92 -16.12 -4.66 -1.07
CA ARG A 92 -17.29 -5.32 -0.49
C ARG A 92 -16.83 -6.62 0.15
N VAL A 93 -17.47 -6.98 1.26
CA VAL A 93 -17.26 -8.27 1.91
C VAL A 93 -18.53 -9.08 1.73
N ASP A 94 -18.45 -10.10 0.89
CA ASP A 94 -19.56 -10.99 0.55
C ASP A 94 -19.33 -12.38 1.16
N GLY A 95 -20.41 -13.10 1.47
CA GLY A 95 -20.35 -14.47 2.00
C GLY A 95 -21.52 -14.76 2.94
N GLY A 96 -22.09 -15.97 2.83
CA GLY A 96 -23.17 -16.45 3.69
C GLY A 96 -22.67 -17.02 5.02
N THR A 97 -21.38 -17.36 5.10
CA THR A 97 -20.71 -17.86 6.31
C THR A 97 -19.53 -16.98 6.70
N LEU A 98 -19.11 -17.07 7.96
CA LEU A 98 -17.90 -16.39 8.45
C LEU A 98 -16.66 -16.76 7.63
N GLU A 99 -16.48 -18.04 7.31
CA GLU A 99 -15.36 -18.52 6.51
C GLU A 99 -15.34 -17.89 5.12
N GLU A 100 -16.48 -17.83 4.43
CA GLU A 100 -16.58 -17.19 3.11
C GLU A 100 -16.23 -15.71 3.17
N ARG A 101 -16.68 -14.99 4.21
CA ARG A 101 -16.35 -13.57 4.40
C ARG A 101 -14.87 -13.37 4.73
N LEU A 102 -14.26 -14.26 5.52
CA LEU A 102 -12.82 -14.23 5.80
C LEU A 102 -11.99 -14.55 4.56
N GLU A 103 -12.44 -15.49 3.72
CA GLU A 103 -11.79 -15.79 2.44
C GLU A 103 -11.86 -14.59 1.50
N ASN A 104 -13.01 -13.94 1.41
CA ASN A 104 -13.18 -12.75 0.60
C ASN A 104 -12.30 -11.57 1.10
N ILE A 105 -12.22 -11.34 2.41
CA ILE A 105 -11.26 -10.38 2.97
C ILE A 105 -9.82 -10.75 2.61
N LEU A 106 -9.47 -12.03 2.72
CA LEU A 106 -8.12 -12.49 2.41
C LEU A 106 -7.78 -12.21 0.94
N ASP A 107 -8.73 -12.35 0.02
CA ASP A 107 -8.56 -12.02 -1.41
C ASP A 107 -8.39 -10.50 -1.63
N VAL A 108 -9.20 -9.67 -0.95
CA VAL A 108 -9.04 -8.21 -0.99
C VAL A 108 -7.66 -7.78 -0.47
N LEU A 109 -7.21 -8.39 0.62
CA LEU A 109 -5.88 -8.15 1.17
C LEU A 109 -4.79 -8.69 0.23
N ALA A 110 -5.04 -9.79 -0.49
CA ALA A 110 -4.06 -10.39 -1.38
C ALA A 110 -3.65 -9.45 -2.52
N GLU A 111 -4.60 -8.71 -3.11
CA GLU A 111 -4.32 -7.69 -4.13
C GLU A 111 -3.30 -6.64 -3.67
N THR A 112 -3.24 -6.42 -2.35
CA THR A 112 -2.37 -5.45 -1.71
C THR A 112 -1.04 -6.05 -1.25
N TYR A 113 -1.08 -7.18 -0.56
CA TYR A 113 0.06 -7.72 0.19
C TYR A 113 0.85 -8.82 -0.53
N GLU A 114 0.29 -9.42 -1.59
CA GLU A 114 0.97 -10.51 -2.32
C GLU A 114 1.94 -10.05 -3.40
N GLY A 115 1.83 -8.80 -3.84
CA GLY A 115 2.56 -8.25 -4.97
C GLY A 115 3.97 -7.72 -4.63
N ASP A 116 4.82 -7.61 -5.66
CA ASP A 116 6.17 -7.04 -5.53
C ASP A 116 6.15 -5.59 -4.99
N VAL A 117 5.07 -4.83 -5.23
CA VAL A 117 4.88 -3.47 -4.71
C VAL A 117 4.95 -3.42 -3.19
N TYR A 118 4.35 -4.38 -2.48
CA TYR A 118 4.40 -4.43 -1.02
C TYR A 118 5.82 -4.73 -0.52
N LEU A 119 6.52 -5.67 -1.16
CA LEU A 119 7.91 -5.98 -0.81
C LEU A 119 8.83 -4.77 -1.03
N VAL A 120 8.62 -4.01 -2.11
CA VAL A 120 9.32 -2.76 -2.36
C VAL A 120 9.01 -1.71 -1.29
N GLN A 121 7.74 -1.55 -0.91
CA GLN A 121 7.36 -0.65 0.18
C GLN A 121 8.05 -1.02 1.50
N MET A 122 8.10 -2.33 1.84
CA MET A 122 8.80 -2.81 3.03
C MET A 122 10.31 -2.57 2.95
N GLN A 123 10.93 -2.83 1.79
CA GLN A 123 12.34 -2.56 1.58
C GLN A 123 12.66 -1.07 1.80
N ILE A 124 11.87 -0.17 1.22
CA ILE A 124 12.01 1.27 1.41
C ILE A 124 11.84 1.63 2.90
N LEU A 125 10.79 1.13 3.56
CA LEU A 125 10.54 1.41 4.97
C LEU A 125 11.67 0.95 5.90
N LEU A 126 12.22 -0.25 5.68
CA LEU A 126 13.33 -0.76 6.47
C LEU A 126 14.59 0.09 6.28
N GLU A 127 14.90 0.47 5.04
CA GLU A 127 16.03 1.36 4.74
C GLU A 127 15.86 2.75 5.38
N LEU A 128 14.64 3.30 5.29
CA LEU A 128 14.31 4.57 5.92
C LEU A 128 14.39 4.47 7.46
N SER A 129 13.97 3.35 8.07
CA SER A 129 14.02 3.16 9.53
C SER A 129 15.44 3.18 10.10
N ALA A 130 16.43 2.78 9.30
CA ALA A 130 17.85 2.82 9.67
C ALA A 130 18.48 4.22 9.51
N ASN A 131 17.76 5.19 8.93
CA ASN A 131 18.26 6.53 8.69
C ASN A 131 18.09 7.41 9.95
N PRO A 132 19.18 7.99 10.51
CA PRO A 132 19.09 8.85 11.69
C PRO A 132 18.19 10.08 11.51
N ARG A 133 17.92 10.50 10.26
CA ARG A 133 17.04 11.64 9.93
C ARG A 133 15.56 11.25 9.83
N MET A 134 15.21 9.99 10.08
CA MET A 134 13.85 9.49 9.88
C MET A 134 12.83 10.07 10.86
N SER A 135 13.22 10.38 12.10
CA SER A 135 12.33 11.04 13.06
C SER A 135 11.77 12.36 12.52
N ALA A 136 12.63 13.23 11.99
CA ALA A 136 12.24 14.52 11.40
C ALA A 136 11.44 14.38 10.08
N LEU A 137 11.56 13.25 9.39
CA LEU A 137 10.75 12.94 8.21
C LEU A 137 9.37 12.39 8.62
N ALA A 138 9.32 11.55 9.66
CA ALA A 138 8.10 10.96 10.20
C ALA A 138 7.21 11.99 10.92
N GLU A 139 7.79 12.91 11.70
CA GLU A 139 7.06 14.00 12.37
C GLU A 139 6.24 14.85 11.38
N ARG A 140 6.75 15.07 10.15
CA ARG A 140 6.04 15.78 9.08
C ARG A 140 4.90 15.00 8.43
N VAL A 141 4.83 13.69 8.67
CA VAL A 141 3.77 12.80 8.15
C VAL A 141 2.70 12.52 9.21
N ILE A 142 3.06 12.57 10.50
CA ILE A 142 2.17 12.32 11.64
C ILE A 142 1.11 13.42 11.81
N ASP A 143 1.31 14.61 11.26
CA ASP A 143 0.32 15.72 11.25
C ASP A 143 -0.95 15.47 10.41
N ARG A 144 -1.15 14.25 9.86
CA ARG A 144 -2.46 13.85 9.35
C ARG A 144 -3.30 13.28 10.49
N GLU A 145 -4.24 14.09 10.96
CA GLU A 145 -5.26 13.92 12.02
C GLU A 145 -6.11 12.61 12.00
N ASN A 146 -5.75 11.59 11.21
CA ASN A 146 -6.45 10.33 11.10
C ASN A 146 -5.54 9.21 11.64
N GLY A 147 -6.05 8.35 12.52
CA GLY A 147 -5.33 7.25 13.20
C GLY A 147 -4.43 6.37 12.31
N GLY A 148 -3.68 5.43 12.90
CA GLY A 148 -2.62 4.70 12.21
C GLY A 148 -3.09 3.99 10.93
N THR A 149 -2.16 3.60 10.04
CA THR A 149 -2.48 2.80 8.83
C THR A 149 -3.31 1.56 9.15
N PHE A 150 -3.14 0.99 10.36
CA PHE A 150 -3.99 -0.06 10.89
C PHE A 150 -5.47 0.38 11.06
N ASP A 151 -5.72 1.50 11.74
CA ASP A 151 -7.08 2.01 12.00
C ASP A 151 -7.84 2.33 10.71
N ARG A 152 -7.13 2.81 9.67
CA ARG A 152 -7.74 3.19 8.39
C ARG A 152 -8.00 2.01 7.46
N LEU A 153 -7.20 0.94 7.55
CA LEU A 153 -7.31 -0.23 6.68
C LEU A 153 -8.06 -1.38 7.33
N ALA A 154 -7.60 -1.81 8.50
CA ALA A 154 -7.98 -3.07 9.09
C ALA A 154 -9.35 -3.01 9.73
N GLN A 155 -9.62 -1.94 10.47
CA GLN A 155 -10.88 -1.80 11.20
C GLN A 155 -12.09 -1.84 10.25
N PRO A 156 -12.16 -1.02 9.19
CA PRO A 156 -13.37 -0.97 8.37
C PRO A 156 -13.57 -2.26 7.58
N LEU A 157 -12.48 -2.89 7.15
CA LEU A 157 -12.53 -4.13 6.37
C LEU A 157 -12.95 -5.31 7.24
N VAL A 158 -12.28 -5.53 8.37
CA VAL A 158 -12.55 -6.66 9.26
C VAL A 158 -13.93 -6.52 9.90
N ALA A 159 -14.34 -5.29 10.25
CA ALA A 159 -15.68 -5.04 10.76
C ALA A 159 -16.79 -5.49 9.79
N LYS A 160 -16.60 -5.32 8.48
CA LYS A 160 -17.53 -5.83 7.46
C LYS A 160 -17.66 -7.37 7.48
N ALA A 161 -16.63 -8.11 7.88
CA ALA A 161 -16.71 -9.59 7.95
C ALA A 161 -17.24 -10.13 9.28
N ILE A 162 -16.94 -9.49 10.41
CA ILE A 162 -17.23 -10.07 11.73
C ILE A 162 -18.37 -9.36 12.47
N GLY A 163 -18.93 -8.29 11.89
CA GLY A 163 -20.10 -7.59 12.42
C GLY A 163 -19.87 -7.04 13.82
N ASP A 164 -20.84 -7.22 14.71
CA ASP A 164 -20.85 -6.67 16.08
C ASP A 164 -19.63 -7.09 16.92
N VAL A 165 -19.03 -8.25 16.61
CA VAL A 165 -17.82 -8.73 17.31
C VAL A 165 -16.61 -7.82 17.05
N ALA A 166 -16.66 -7.00 15.99
CA ALA A 166 -15.65 -5.99 15.68
C ALA A 166 -15.62 -4.81 16.67
N ALA A 167 -16.55 -4.75 17.62
CA ALA A 167 -16.45 -3.84 18.76
C ALA A 167 -15.18 -4.11 19.61
N ASP A 168 -14.56 -5.28 19.44
CA ASP A 168 -13.28 -5.60 20.04
C ASP A 168 -12.08 -5.19 19.17
N PRO A 169 -11.34 -4.13 19.52
CA PRO A 169 -10.21 -3.68 18.71
C PRO A 169 -9.08 -4.72 18.67
N ASP A 170 -8.86 -5.47 19.75
CA ASP A 170 -7.81 -6.49 19.81
C ASP A 170 -8.11 -7.70 18.92
N LEU A 171 -9.36 -8.17 18.88
CA LEU A 171 -9.76 -9.21 17.94
C LEU A 171 -9.67 -8.74 16.49
N VAL A 172 -10.12 -7.52 16.20
CA VAL A 172 -9.98 -6.92 14.86
C VAL A 172 -8.51 -6.89 14.44
N TYR A 173 -7.63 -6.47 15.35
CA TYR A 173 -6.20 -6.45 15.10
C TYR A 173 -5.62 -7.84 14.89
N TYR A 174 -6.00 -8.81 15.72
CA TYR A 174 -5.60 -10.20 15.58
C TYR A 174 -6.01 -10.78 14.22
N VAL A 175 -7.27 -10.61 13.81
CA VAL A 175 -7.77 -11.12 12.53
C VAL A 175 -6.96 -10.52 11.39
N PHE A 176 -6.77 -9.21 11.40
CA PHE A 176 -5.97 -8.53 10.39
C PHE A 176 -4.50 -9.02 10.37
N LEU A 177 -3.85 -9.13 11.52
CA LEU A 177 -2.47 -9.61 11.63
C LEU A 177 -2.32 -11.05 11.14
N ALA A 178 -3.27 -11.93 11.46
CA ALA A 178 -3.24 -13.33 11.03
C ALA A 178 -3.36 -13.44 9.51
N LEU A 179 -4.36 -12.78 8.90
CA LEU A 179 -4.58 -12.80 7.46
C LEU A 179 -3.43 -12.11 6.70
N ARG A 180 -3.06 -10.89 7.12
CA ARG A 180 -1.95 -10.14 6.53
C ARG A 180 -0.63 -10.89 6.68
N GLY A 181 -0.36 -11.47 7.85
CA GLY A 181 0.87 -12.21 8.14
C GLY A 181 1.05 -13.42 7.21
N PHE A 182 -0.04 -14.14 6.92
CA PHE A 182 -0.03 -15.22 5.94
C PHE A 182 0.34 -14.75 4.53
N LEU A 183 -0.24 -13.64 4.07
CA LEU A 183 0.05 -13.07 2.75
C LEU A 183 1.49 -12.57 2.64
N ILE A 184 1.98 -11.89 3.68
CA ILE A 184 3.37 -11.42 3.76
C ILE A 184 4.33 -12.61 3.70
N SER A 185 4.09 -13.63 4.51
CA SER A 185 4.91 -14.85 4.54
C SER A 185 4.95 -15.50 3.15
N SER A 186 3.79 -15.61 2.49
CA SER A 186 3.67 -16.14 1.13
C SER A 186 4.44 -15.29 0.10
N ALA A 187 4.35 -13.96 0.19
CA ALA A 187 5.10 -13.04 -0.67
C ALA A 187 6.62 -13.20 -0.50
N PHE A 188 7.11 -13.31 0.74
CA PHE A 188 8.52 -13.56 1.03
C PHE A 188 8.97 -14.90 0.46
N THR A 189 8.23 -15.98 0.71
CA THR A 189 8.56 -17.32 0.18
C THR A 189 8.63 -17.31 -1.34
N ARG A 190 7.68 -16.65 -2.04
CA ARG A 190 7.73 -16.51 -3.51
C ARG A 190 8.94 -15.72 -3.99
N ARG A 191 9.30 -14.62 -3.31
CA ARG A 191 10.47 -13.81 -3.68
C ARG A 191 11.77 -14.59 -3.47
N ILE A 192 11.87 -15.31 -2.36
CA ILE A 192 13.02 -16.16 -2.02
C ILE A 192 13.16 -17.32 -3.01
N ALA A 193 12.05 -17.92 -3.46
CA ALA A 193 12.06 -19.00 -4.44
C ALA A 193 12.62 -18.59 -5.82
N LYS A 194 12.71 -17.28 -6.11
CA LYS A 194 13.35 -16.75 -7.33
C LYS A 194 14.87 -16.61 -7.21
N LEU A 195 15.46 -16.85 -6.03
CA LEU A 195 16.91 -16.79 -5.87
C LEU A 195 17.61 -17.88 -6.69
N PRO A 196 18.85 -17.65 -7.14
CA PRO A 196 19.65 -18.66 -7.81
C PRO A 196 19.77 -19.94 -6.97
N GLU A 197 19.87 -21.08 -7.65
CA GLU A 197 20.10 -22.36 -6.99
C GLU A 197 21.39 -22.30 -6.14
N GLY A 198 21.32 -22.80 -4.90
CA GLY A 198 22.42 -22.72 -3.94
C GLY A 198 22.54 -21.39 -3.16
N ALA A 199 21.68 -20.39 -3.42
CA ALA A 199 21.69 -19.14 -2.65
C ALA A 199 21.25 -19.31 -1.18
N LEU A 200 20.53 -20.40 -0.86
CA LEU A 200 20.12 -20.74 0.50
C LEU A 200 20.50 -22.18 0.83
N ASN A 201 21.09 -22.38 2.01
CA ASN A 201 21.45 -23.70 2.52
C ASN A 201 20.23 -24.57 2.84
N LYS A 202 19.05 -23.98 3.06
CA LYS A 202 17.78 -24.68 3.29
C LYS A 202 16.60 -23.87 2.72
N PRO A 203 15.60 -24.51 2.11
CA PRO A 203 14.36 -23.83 1.73
C PRO A 203 13.62 -23.35 2.99
N MET A 204 13.13 -22.11 2.96
CA MET A 204 12.18 -21.62 3.97
C MET A 204 10.77 -22.17 3.64
N GLY A 205 10.31 -23.13 4.43
CA GLY A 205 8.91 -23.62 4.39
C GLY A 205 8.67 -24.81 3.45
N ARG A 206 7.41 -25.29 3.43
CA ARG A 206 6.96 -26.34 2.49
C ARG A 206 6.64 -25.68 1.15
N THR A 207 7.33 -26.11 0.10
CA THR A 207 7.13 -25.59 -1.27
C THR A 207 6.02 -26.34 -1.98
N GLY A 208 5.19 -25.63 -2.76
CA GLY A 208 4.16 -26.21 -3.64
C GLY A 208 2.74 -25.65 -3.45
N VAL A 209 1.98 -25.58 -4.55
CA VAL A 209 0.61 -25.01 -4.61
C VAL A 209 -0.36 -25.71 -3.66
N HIS A 210 -0.27 -27.04 -3.55
CA HIS A 210 -1.11 -27.80 -2.63
C HIS A 210 -0.87 -27.47 -1.15
N ALA A 211 0.39 -27.22 -0.77
CA ALA A 211 0.71 -26.84 0.61
C ALA A 211 0.13 -25.46 0.95
N ALA A 212 0.21 -24.50 0.02
CA ALA A 212 -0.37 -23.17 0.19
C ALA A 212 -1.91 -23.21 0.35
N ALA A 213 -2.61 -24.01 -0.45
CA ALA A 213 -4.06 -24.18 -0.35
C ALA A 213 -4.48 -24.79 1.01
N VAL A 214 -3.74 -25.78 1.50
CA VAL A 214 -3.99 -26.37 2.83
C VAL A 214 -3.73 -25.37 3.94
N GLN A 215 -2.64 -24.60 3.88
CA GLN A 215 -2.31 -23.57 4.87
C GLN A 215 -3.35 -22.44 4.90
N ARG A 216 -3.81 -21.97 3.73
CA ARG A 216 -4.88 -20.97 3.60
C ARG A 216 -6.16 -21.46 4.29
N ARG A 217 -6.59 -22.68 3.99
CA ARG A 217 -7.77 -23.28 4.63
C ARG A 217 -7.64 -23.37 6.15
N LEU A 218 -6.48 -23.84 6.65
CA LEU A 218 -6.23 -23.96 8.09
C LEU A 218 -6.19 -22.60 8.79
N LEU A 219 -5.62 -21.58 8.15
CA LEU A 219 -5.64 -20.20 8.63
C LEU A 219 -7.07 -19.72 8.83
N ILE A 220 -7.91 -19.84 7.80
CA ILE A 220 -9.30 -19.37 7.82
C ILE A 220 -10.09 -20.09 8.92
N GLN A 221 -9.96 -21.42 9.01
CA GLN A 221 -10.61 -22.21 10.06
C GLN A 221 -10.15 -21.79 11.45
N GLY A 222 -8.84 -21.58 11.65
CA GLY A 222 -8.29 -21.13 12.93
C GLY A 222 -8.78 -19.75 13.34
N VAL A 223 -8.75 -18.79 12.41
CA VAL A 223 -9.23 -17.42 12.65
C VAL A 223 -10.74 -17.42 12.94
N ALA A 224 -11.53 -18.16 12.15
CA ALA A 224 -12.97 -18.32 12.37
C ALA A 224 -13.30 -18.93 13.74
N ALA A 225 -12.55 -19.95 14.17
CA ALA A 225 -12.70 -20.57 15.48
C ALA A 225 -12.41 -19.57 16.61
N THR A 226 -11.34 -18.76 16.50
CA THR A 226 -11.01 -17.70 17.47
C THR A 226 -12.12 -16.66 17.56
N ILE A 227 -12.64 -16.17 16.43
CA ILE A 227 -13.74 -15.19 16.40
C ILE A 227 -14.98 -15.74 17.10
N ARG A 228 -15.36 -17.00 16.82
CA ARG A 228 -16.50 -17.65 17.48
C ARG A 228 -16.29 -17.79 18.99
N ALA A 229 -15.09 -18.17 19.42
CA ALA A 229 -14.77 -18.31 20.84
C ALA A 229 -14.86 -16.96 21.58
N GLU A 230 -14.35 -15.88 20.97
CA GLU A 230 -14.43 -14.54 21.55
C GLU A 230 -15.86 -13.98 21.56
N ALA A 231 -16.63 -14.23 20.50
CA ALA A 231 -18.05 -13.87 20.47
C ALA A 231 -18.84 -14.60 21.56
N GLN A 232 -18.59 -15.90 21.76
CA GLN A 232 -19.26 -16.71 22.79
C GLN A 232 -18.99 -16.17 24.20
N LYS A 233 -17.73 -15.81 24.51
CA LYS A 233 -17.37 -15.21 25.81
C LYS A 233 -18.14 -13.92 26.11
N ARG A 234 -18.55 -13.20 25.06
CA ARG A 234 -19.27 -11.92 25.13
C ARG A 234 -20.78 -12.06 24.99
N GLY A 235 -21.31 -13.28 24.87
CA GLY A 235 -22.73 -13.53 24.63
C GLY A 235 -23.21 -13.06 23.25
N MET A 236 -22.30 -12.85 22.30
CA MET A 236 -22.61 -12.40 20.94
C MET A 236 -22.76 -13.61 20.01
N LYS A 237 -23.58 -13.47 18.97
CA LYS A 237 -23.65 -14.44 17.87
C LYS A 237 -22.82 -13.97 16.70
N VAL A 238 -22.06 -14.88 16.10
CA VAL A 238 -21.43 -14.66 14.80
C VAL A 238 -22.36 -15.27 13.76
N THR A 239 -23.02 -14.42 12.97
CA THR A 239 -23.80 -14.85 11.80
C THR A 239 -22.89 -15.24 10.66
#